data_AF-A0A1E3QNE4-F1
#
_entry.id   AF-A0A1E3QNE4-F1
#
_cell.length_a   1.000
_cell.length_b   1.000
_cell.length_c   1.000
_cell.angle_alpha   90.00
_cell.angle_beta   90.00
_cell.angle_gamma   90.00
#
_symmetry.space_group_name_H-M   'P 1'
#
loop_
_entity.id
_entity.type
_entity.pdbx_description
1 polymer ?
#
loop_
_entity_poly.entity_id
_entity_poly.type
_entity_poly.pdbx_seq_one_letter_code
_entity_poly.pdbx_strand_id
1 'polypeptide(L)'
;MFKPFSTLLVVELPALSLPPLSDKAVLPASVLEQLLEASSELPTPLIFQISTALGETTFIGTREFTAAEGAIHLPRIIQEKLGAEAGSEVTLTLSSEKSVPKGTRLVVKPLDADYPVSNWKYFLESRLNNAYTTLTQGDVLVVGSGKQTRLLEGQLVEEEYRLLVDTVEPALTVCIVDTDVSLEIVPLNDDNAQKMLDKGLEVSEIAIKLDEVVPITDSVKYQFDVSEYVASRPQEILQISIASELKEGPGLVVSVDEFVSPNTFIWSNMETKQIRIPLADSLLMNHRSVFITQYSPSPEKALATFSVSIFPDTDTGSEEIPAGCQCNESFTEYFSLARHKAVECAEKLHECQFCRLLLPQGLATPQDKLQGLTHHESDCGNKTTDCYKCHQPIKQKDFASHLKIHDMNRIAKPKPVKCHNVNCIHTRSVNEYALCDICFGPSYSSVYDPDYTKLKSRFERRYMIQATRGCGSSWCKNLECVSSGLKSRDPISNVLGHIQNDLLTQIPFIPGGVRSQQDAWFAFCVDETATRKKFMVDLILEEHQYETEWICEAVKHRGIGSGGAEDVASIKGWLSENAIKIEEQKSG
;
A
#
# COMPACT_ATOMS: atom_id res chain seq x y z
N MET A 1 18.46 -8.67 23.24
CA MET A 1 19.71 -7.90 23.16
C MET A 1 20.39 -8.35 21.87
N PHE A 2 20.27 -7.57 20.79
CA PHE A 2 20.83 -7.93 19.47
C PHE A 2 22.35 -8.11 19.62
N LYS A 3 22.88 -9.29 19.30
CA LYS A 3 24.33 -9.39 19.06
C LYS A 3 24.59 -8.66 17.74
N PRO A 4 25.53 -7.71 17.68
CA PRO A 4 25.87 -7.07 16.42
C PRO A 4 26.47 -8.14 15.49
N PHE A 5 25.78 -8.43 14.40
CA PHE A 5 26.30 -9.28 13.34
C PHE A 5 27.27 -8.47 12.51
N SER A 6 28.52 -8.92 12.42
CA SER A 6 29.53 -8.36 11.52
C SER A 6 30.33 -9.49 10.87
N THR A 7 30.54 -9.42 9.57
CA THR A 7 31.37 -10.37 8.83
C THR A 7 32.26 -9.65 7.83
N LEU A 8 33.38 -10.26 7.46
CA LEU A 8 34.32 -9.73 6.46
C LEU A 8 34.15 -10.53 5.17
N LEU A 9 33.94 -9.82 4.07
CA LEU A 9 33.78 -10.39 2.73
C LEU A 9 34.76 -9.73 1.75
N VAL A 10 35.08 -10.44 0.67
CA VAL A 10 35.92 -9.93 -0.41
C VAL A 10 35.03 -9.57 -1.61
N VAL A 11 35.21 -8.37 -2.16
CA VAL A 11 34.49 -7.93 -3.35
C VAL A 11 34.96 -8.74 -4.55
N GLU A 12 34.06 -9.46 -5.20
CA GLU A 12 34.33 -10.13 -6.47
C GLU A 12 33.74 -9.36 -7.65
N LEU A 13 34.20 -9.70 -8.87
CA LEU A 13 33.65 -9.12 -10.08
C LEU A 13 32.12 -9.24 -10.10
N PRO A 14 31.39 -8.21 -10.54
CA PRO A 14 29.94 -8.22 -10.51
C PRO A 14 29.42 -9.38 -11.37
N ALA A 15 28.51 -10.17 -10.81
CA ALA A 15 27.80 -11.19 -11.56
C ALA A 15 27.10 -10.55 -12.78
N LEU A 16 27.11 -11.22 -13.94
CA LEU A 16 26.52 -10.72 -15.18
C LEU A 16 25.03 -10.31 -15.04
N SER A 17 24.35 -10.81 -14.01
CA SER A 17 22.93 -10.59 -13.68
C SER A 17 22.67 -9.40 -12.76
N LEU A 18 23.70 -8.73 -12.24
CA LEU A 18 23.55 -7.64 -11.27
C LEU A 18 23.32 -6.29 -11.98
N PRO A 19 22.18 -5.60 -11.75
CA PRO A 19 21.94 -4.28 -12.31
C PRO A 19 22.98 -3.30 -11.80
N PRO A 20 23.65 -2.54 -12.68
CA PRO A 20 24.73 -1.63 -12.28
C PRO A 20 24.22 -0.45 -11.44
N LEU A 21 22.96 -0.04 -11.65
CA LEU A 21 22.32 1.12 -11.01
C LEU A 21 21.39 0.71 -9.85
N SER A 22 21.91 -0.03 -8.87
CA SER A 22 21.14 -0.54 -7.72
C SER A 22 21.99 -0.50 -6.44
N ASP A 23 21.36 -0.54 -5.27
CA ASP A 23 22.02 -0.72 -3.97
C ASP A 23 21.91 -2.16 -3.43
N LYS A 24 21.31 -3.08 -4.20
CA LYS A 24 21.04 -4.45 -3.79
C LYS A 24 22.20 -5.36 -4.15
N ALA A 25 22.91 -5.86 -3.14
CA ALA A 25 24.06 -6.75 -3.29
C ALA A 25 23.67 -8.23 -3.26
N VAL A 26 24.56 -9.08 -3.77
CA VAL A 26 24.44 -10.55 -3.67
C VAL A 26 25.43 -11.04 -2.62
N LEU A 27 24.89 -11.75 -1.61
CA LEU A 27 25.61 -12.23 -0.43
C LEU A 27 25.79 -13.75 -0.48
N PRO A 28 26.71 -14.34 0.32
CA PRO A 28 26.83 -15.78 0.41
C PRO A 28 25.78 -16.39 1.35
N ALA A 29 25.45 -17.66 1.15
CA ALA A 29 24.41 -18.37 1.92
C ALA A 29 24.73 -18.41 3.42
N SER A 30 26.02 -18.55 3.79
CA SER A 30 26.48 -18.51 5.19
C SER A 30 26.09 -17.25 5.94
N VAL A 31 25.95 -16.10 5.27
CA VAL A 31 25.50 -14.87 5.93
C VAL A 31 24.07 -15.04 6.44
N LEU A 32 23.19 -15.63 5.63
CA LEU A 32 21.81 -15.88 6.05
C LEU A 32 21.75 -16.91 7.17
N GLU A 33 22.55 -17.98 7.09
CA GLU A 33 22.62 -19.01 8.13
C GLU A 33 23.07 -18.42 9.48
N GLN A 34 24.15 -17.63 9.49
CA GLN A 34 24.65 -16.98 10.71
C GLN A 34 23.63 -15.99 11.30
N LEU A 35 22.85 -15.31 10.46
CA LEU A 35 21.78 -14.41 10.90
C LEU A 35 20.63 -15.16 11.56
N LEU A 36 20.21 -16.30 10.99
CA LEU A 36 19.17 -17.17 11.56
C LEU A 36 19.62 -17.85 12.86
N GLU A 37 20.92 -18.15 12.99
CA GLU A 37 21.50 -18.63 14.26
C GLU A 37 21.55 -17.54 15.34
N ALA A 38 21.79 -16.29 14.93
CA ALA A 38 21.92 -15.17 15.85
C ALA A 38 20.56 -14.63 16.36
N SER A 39 19.49 -14.73 15.55
CA SER A 39 18.15 -14.26 15.90
C SER A 39 17.07 -15.08 15.20
N SER A 40 16.01 -15.42 15.94
CA SER A 40 14.81 -16.04 15.38
C SER A 40 13.92 -15.07 14.59
N GLU A 41 14.08 -13.76 14.80
CA GLU A 41 13.36 -12.70 14.08
C GLU A 41 14.37 -11.82 13.34
N LEU A 42 14.26 -11.79 12.01
CA LEU A 42 15.08 -10.96 11.13
C LEU A 42 14.29 -9.74 10.66
N PRO A 43 14.91 -8.54 10.62
CA PRO A 43 14.25 -7.35 10.10
C PRO A 43 13.98 -7.50 8.60
N THR A 44 12.79 -7.09 8.18
CA THR A 44 12.38 -7.07 6.77
C THR A 44 12.14 -5.62 6.34
N PRO A 45 12.87 -5.09 5.34
CA PRO A 45 13.94 -5.71 4.55
C PRO A 45 15.29 -5.84 5.29
N LEU A 46 16.15 -6.76 4.83
CA LEU A 46 17.52 -6.92 5.33
C LEU A 46 18.44 -5.83 4.76
N ILE A 47 18.82 -4.89 5.62
CA ILE A 47 19.71 -3.77 5.30
C ILE A 47 21.03 -3.95 6.05
N PHE A 48 22.13 -3.78 5.33
CA PHE A 48 23.48 -3.88 5.89
C PHE A 48 24.22 -2.56 5.71
N GLN A 49 24.98 -2.18 6.73
CA GLN A 49 26.02 -1.17 6.59
C GLN A 49 27.29 -1.87 6.11
N ILE A 50 27.83 -1.40 5.00
CA ILE A 50 29.09 -1.85 4.44
C ILE A 50 30.15 -0.79 4.67
N SER A 51 31.35 -1.21 5.06
CA SER A 51 32.49 -0.33 5.31
C SER A 51 33.76 -0.90 4.71
N THR A 52 34.60 -0.04 4.13
CA THR A 52 35.93 -0.43 3.65
C THR A 52 36.98 -0.16 4.72
N ALA A 53 38.16 -0.78 4.56
CA ALA A 53 39.32 -0.49 5.40
C ALA A 53 39.75 1.00 5.36
N LEU A 54 39.36 1.74 4.31
CA LEU A 54 39.62 3.17 4.13
C LEU A 54 38.68 4.06 4.95
N GLY A 55 37.67 3.48 5.62
CA GLY A 55 36.71 4.20 6.47
C GLY A 55 35.51 4.76 5.73
N GLU A 56 35.36 4.49 4.42
CA GLU A 56 34.16 4.82 3.68
C GLU A 56 33.03 3.85 4.05
N THR A 57 31.83 4.37 4.25
CA THR A 57 30.68 3.58 4.68
C THR A 57 29.45 3.91 3.86
N THR A 58 28.68 2.90 3.48
CA THR A 58 27.35 3.09 2.86
C THR A 58 26.40 1.99 3.32
N PHE A 59 25.13 2.10 2.91
CA PHE A 59 24.10 1.10 3.19
C PHE A 59 23.72 0.36 1.91
N ILE A 60 23.47 -0.94 2.06
CA ILE A 60 23.09 -1.82 0.97
C ILE A 60 21.92 -2.70 1.37
N GLY A 61 21.10 -3.01 0.38
CA GLY A 61 20.05 -4.01 0.49
C GLY A 61 20.55 -5.38 0.06
N THR A 62 19.76 -6.42 0.38
CA THR A 62 20.03 -7.78 -0.10
C THR A 62 19.16 -8.11 -1.30
N ARG A 63 19.79 -8.59 -2.38
CA ARG A 63 19.07 -9.13 -3.54
C ARG A 63 18.80 -10.62 -3.37
N GLU A 64 19.87 -11.39 -3.18
CA GLU A 64 19.85 -12.85 -3.07
C GLU A 64 21.10 -13.35 -2.34
N PHE A 65 21.05 -14.59 -1.87
CA PHE A 65 22.12 -15.26 -1.11
C PHE A 65 22.80 -16.35 -1.96
N THR A 66 23.36 -15.97 -3.11
CA THR A 66 23.91 -16.89 -4.12
C THR A 66 25.41 -16.71 -4.38
N ALA A 67 26.09 -15.80 -3.68
CA ALA A 67 27.53 -15.58 -3.85
C ALA A 67 28.35 -16.76 -3.33
N ALA A 68 29.59 -16.88 -3.82
CA ALA A 68 30.57 -17.83 -3.28
C ALA A 68 30.89 -17.49 -1.82
N GLU A 69 31.20 -18.52 -1.02
CA GLU A 69 31.51 -18.35 0.40
C GLU A 69 32.70 -17.41 0.63
N GLY A 70 32.50 -16.38 1.45
CA GLY A 70 33.49 -15.31 1.70
C GLY A 70 33.52 -14.21 0.64
N ALA A 71 32.69 -14.28 -0.41
CA ALA A 71 32.62 -13.28 -1.47
C ALA A 71 31.34 -12.44 -1.41
N ILE A 72 31.40 -11.22 -1.96
CA ILE A 72 30.25 -10.34 -2.18
C ILE A 72 30.29 -9.74 -3.58
N HIS A 73 29.14 -9.71 -4.27
CA HIS A 73 28.99 -8.99 -5.52
C HIS A 73 28.25 -7.68 -5.27
N LEU A 74 28.95 -6.57 -5.48
CA LEU A 74 28.43 -5.22 -5.31
C LEU A 74 28.03 -4.60 -6.66
N PRO A 75 26.92 -3.85 -6.73
CA PRO A 75 26.59 -3.05 -7.91
C PRO A 75 27.65 -1.97 -8.18
N ARG A 76 27.77 -1.53 -9.45
CA ARG A 76 28.78 -0.54 -9.87
C ARG A 76 28.72 0.74 -9.02
N ILE A 77 27.51 1.28 -8.78
CA ILE A 77 27.35 2.51 -7.96
C ILE A 77 27.92 2.33 -6.56
N ILE A 78 27.73 1.16 -5.93
CA ILE A 78 28.22 0.91 -4.58
C ILE A 78 29.73 0.74 -4.56
N GLN A 79 30.30 0.09 -5.59
CA GLN A 79 31.76 0.01 -5.76
C GLN A 79 32.38 1.40 -5.90
N GLU A 80 31.79 2.26 -6.74
CA GLU A 80 32.23 3.65 -6.94
C GLU A 80 32.13 4.47 -5.63
N LYS A 81 31.05 4.31 -4.86
CA LYS A 81 30.86 5.00 -3.57
C LYS A 81 31.85 4.57 -2.48
N LEU A 82 32.33 3.33 -2.53
CA LEU A 82 33.24 2.74 -1.55
C LEU A 82 34.71 2.75 -2.00
N GLY A 83 34.98 3.17 -3.24
CA GLY A 83 36.30 3.01 -3.87
C GLY A 83 36.79 1.56 -3.87
N ALA A 84 35.87 0.59 -3.90
CA ALA A 84 36.18 -0.83 -3.75
C ALA A 84 36.30 -1.50 -5.13
N GLU A 85 37.42 -2.20 -5.35
CA GLU A 85 37.69 -2.96 -6.57
C GLU A 85 37.59 -4.47 -6.29
N ALA A 86 37.65 -5.29 -7.33
CA ALA A 86 37.71 -6.74 -7.16
C ALA A 86 38.97 -7.12 -6.32
N GLY A 87 38.75 -7.82 -5.21
CA GLY A 87 39.77 -8.16 -4.22
C GLY A 87 39.81 -7.25 -2.99
N SER A 88 39.02 -6.16 -2.95
CA SER A 88 38.91 -5.31 -1.75
C SER A 88 38.17 -6.03 -0.62
N GLU A 89 38.68 -5.91 0.60
CA GLU A 89 38.00 -6.40 1.80
C GLU A 89 36.98 -5.38 2.31
N VAL A 90 35.76 -5.86 2.56
CA VAL A 90 34.65 -5.06 3.08
C VAL A 90 34.07 -5.71 4.33
N THR A 91 33.81 -4.88 5.33
CA THR A 91 33.14 -5.31 6.57
C THR A 91 31.65 -5.01 6.45
N LEU A 92 30.84 -6.04 6.64
CA LEU A 92 29.40 -6.02 6.47
C LEU A 92 28.74 -6.19 7.84
N THR A 93 27.94 -5.21 8.24
CA THR A 93 27.30 -5.15 9.57
C THR A 93 25.79 -5.03 9.41
N LEU A 94 25.01 -5.82 10.14
CA LEU A 94 23.54 -5.74 10.07
C LEU A 94 23.04 -4.43 10.71
N SER A 95 22.26 -3.66 9.96
CA SER A 95 21.67 -2.41 10.43
C SER A 95 20.41 -2.68 11.25
N SER A 96 20.21 -1.89 12.31
CA SER A 96 18.98 -1.93 13.11
C SER A 96 17.92 -0.99 12.51
N GLU A 97 16.64 -1.24 12.80
CA GLU A 97 15.54 -0.33 12.43
C GLU A 97 15.72 1.09 13.00
N LYS A 98 16.44 1.23 14.12
CA LYS A 98 16.75 2.55 14.70
C LYS A 98 17.76 3.34 13.86
N SER A 99 18.69 2.66 13.20
CA SER A 99 19.72 3.30 12.36
C SER A 99 19.19 3.65 10.97
N VAL A 100 18.26 2.86 10.44
CA VAL A 100 17.66 3.08 9.12
C VAL A 100 16.13 2.96 9.25
N PRO A 101 15.46 3.98 9.80
CA PRO A 101 14.01 3.98 9.94
C PRO A 101 13.31 4.06 8.57
N LYS A 102 12.04 3.69 8.56
CA LYS A 102 11.14 3.85 7.41
C LYS A 102 10.99 5.33 7.04
N GLY A 103 11.19 5.65 5.76
CA GLY A 103 11.10 7.01 5.25
C GLY A 103 9.66 7.55 5.25
N THR A 104 9.50 8.84 5.51
CA THR A 104 8.22 9.55 5.42
C THR A 104 8.24 10.66 4.39
N ARG A 105 9.39 11.31 4.20
CA ARG A 105 9.57 12.40 3.25
C ARG A 105 10.94 12.31 2.57
N LEU A 106 10.95 12.52 1.26
CA LEU A 106 12.12 12.49 0.40
C LEU A 106 12.09 13.70 -0.54
N VAL A 107 13.09 14.57 -0.42
CA VAL A 107 13.30 15.71 -1.30
C VAL A 107 14.51 15.43 -2.19
N VAL A 108 14.32 15.49 -3.50
CA VAL A 108 15.40 15.27 -4.49
C VAL A 108 15.54 16.45 -5.43
N LYS A 109 16.77 16.70 -5.88
CA LYS A 109 17.14 17.79 -6.79
C LYS A 109 17.82 17.23 -8.04
N PRO A 110 17.25 17.36 -9.25
CA PRO A 110 17.92 16.96 -10.47
C PRO A 110 19.22 17.75 -10.66
N LEU A 111 20.33 17.06 -10.93
CA LEU A 111 21.62 17.72 -11.18
C LEU A 111 21.67 18.40 -12.55
N ASP A 112 20.89 17.90 -13.51
CA ASP A 112 20.71 18.50 -14.82
C ASP A 112 19.26 18.96 -15.01
N ALA A 113 19.08 20.16 -15.57
CA ALA A 113 17.78 20.70 -15.93
C ALA A 113 17.26 20.16 -17.26
N ASP A 114 18.14 19.52 -18.05
CA ASP A 114 17.86 19.08 -19.41
C ASP A 114 17.42 17.62 -19.53
N TYR A 115 17.21 16.94 -18.41
CA TYR A 115 16.62 15.60 -18.40
C TYR A 115 15.22 15.59 -19.02
N PRO A 116 14.96 14.75 -20.04
CA PRO A 116 13.68 14.69 -20.76
C PRO A 116 12.65 13.86 -19.97
N VAL A 117 12.39 14.25 -18.72
CA VAL A 117 11.44 13.60 -17.82
C VAL A 117 10.25 14.51 -17.61
N SER A 118 9.10 14.12 -18.15
CA SER A 118 7.86 14.87 -18.06
C SER A 118 7.18 14.75 -16.69
N ASN A 119 7.28 13.57 -16.06
CA ASN A 119 6.68 13.32 -14.75
C ASN A 119 7.64 12.61 -13.80
N TRP A 120 8.39 13.42 -13.05
CA TRP A 120 9.42 12.96 -12.12
C TRP A 120 8.89 12.06 -11.00
N LYS A 121 7.65 12.30 -10.53
CA LYS A 121 7.09 11.53 -9.42
C LYS A 121 6.92 10.06 -9.78
N TYR A 122 6.17 9.77 -10.85
CA TYR A 122 5.94 8.40 -11.29
C TYR A 122 7.23 7.73 -11.79
N PHE A 123 8.11 8.48 -12.46
CA PHE A 123 9.38 7.97 -12.93
C PHE A 123 10.25 7.47 -11.76
N LEU A 124 10.38 8.27 -10.70
CA LEU A 124 11.16 7.89 -9.53
C LEU A 124 10.49 6.79 -8.71
N GLU A 125 9.17 6.83 -8.49
CA GLU A 125 8.44 5.77 -7.77
C GLU A 125 8.60 4.39 -8.44
N SER A 126 8.54 4.33 -9.77
CA SER A 126 8.71 3.08 -10.52
C SER A 126 10.15 2.52 -10.43
N ARG A 127 11.16 3.40 -10.40
CA ARG A 127 12.57 3.01 -10.42
C ARG A 127 13.14 2.74 -9.04
N LEU A 128 12.78 3.55 -8.05
CA LEU A 128 13.30 3.45 -6.69
C LEU A 128 12.91 2.14 -6.01
N ASN A 129 11.64 1.73 -6.07
CA ASN A 129 11.16 0.50 -5.43
C ASN A 129 11.90 -0.76 -5.93
N ASN A 130 12.29 -0.77 -7.20
CA ASN A 130 12.95 -1.91 -7.82
C ASN A 130 14.47 -1.91 -7.61
N ALA A 131 15.10 -0.73 -7.66
CA ALA A 131 16.56 -0.60 -7.69
C ALA A 131 17.20 -0.26 -6.33
N TYR A 132 16.49 0.46 -5.45
CA TYR A 132 17.04 0.99 -4.21
C TYR A 132 16.27 0.48 -2.98
N THR A 133 16.98 0.28 -1.87
CA THR A 133 16.43 -0.06 -0.57
C THR A 133 16.61 1.06 0.44
N THR A 134 17.73 1.78 0.36
CA THR A 134 18.07 2.88 1.26
C THR A 134 18.48 4.12 0.49
N LEU A 135 18.17 5.28 1.06
CA LEU A 135 18.63 6.58 0.57
C LEU A 135 19.23 7.39 1.72
N THR A 136 20.39 7.99 1.48
CA THR A 136 21.11 8.82 2.45
C THR A 136 21.11 10.27 2.01
N GLN A 137 20.90 11.19 2.95
CA GLN A 137 20.95 12.62 2.69
C GLN A 137 22.34 13.04 2.18
N GLY A 138 22.37 13.83 1.12
CA GLY A 138 23.59 14.30 0.46
C GLY A 138 24.14 13.36 -0.61
N ASP A 139 23.62 12.13 -0.71
CA ASP A 139 24.05 11.21 -1.76
C ASP A 139 23.51 11.62 -3.14
N VAL A 140 24.25 11.25 -4.19
CA VAL A 140 23.77 11.32 -5.55
C VAL A 140 23.09 10.01 -5.92
N LEU A 141 21.78 10.08 -6.11
CA LEU A 141 20.94 9.02 -6.67
C LEU A 141 21.13 8.98 -8.19
N VAL A 142 21.50 7.82 -8.73
CA VAL A 142 21.64 7.61 -10.18
C VAL A 142 20.59 6.62 -10.65
N VAL A 143 19.79 7.01 -11.64
CA VAL A 143 18.69 6.21 -12.20
C VAL A 143 18.80 6.14 -13.72
N GLY A 144 18.53 4.97 -14.30
CA GLY A 144 18.54 4.79 -15.75
C GLY A 144 17.31 5.40 -16.43
N SER A 145 17.51 6.00 -17.60
CA SER A 145 16.45 6.64 -18.39
C SER A 145 15.46 5.65 -18.99
N GLY A 146 15.80 4.35 -19.05
CA GLY A 146 15.08 3.32 -19.78
C GLY A 146 15.29 3.35 -21.30
N LYS A 147 16.03 4.33 -21.84
CA LYS A 147 16.37 4.43 -23.26
C LYS A 147 17.77 3.86 -23.48
N GLN A 148 17.87 2.86 -24.34
CA GLN A 148 19.15 2.29 -24.75
C GLN A 148 19.63 2.94 -26.03
N THR A 149 20.77 3.61 -25.97
CA THR A 149 21.40 4.24 -27.13
C THR A 149 22.51 3.33 -27.63
N ARG A 150 22.51 3.05 -28.94
CA ARG A 150 23.49 2.16 -29.58
C ARG A 150 24.74 2.96 -29.93
N LEU A 151 25.87 2.66 -29.30
CA LEU A 151 27.14 3.28 -29.66
C LEU A 151 27.71 2.65 -30.94
N LEU A 152 28.62 3.38 -31.62
CA LEU A 152 29.26 2.99 -32.89
C LEU A 152 30.01 1.64 -32.81
N GLU A 153 30.32 1.15 -31.61
CA GLU A 153 30.99 -0.12 -31.34
C GLU A 153 30.02 -1.28 -30.99
N GLY A 154 28.70 -1.07 -31.12
CA GLY A 154 27.70 -2.12 -30.92
C GLY A 154 27.29 -2.37 -29.47
N GLN A 155 27.84 -1.62 -28.51
CA GLN A 155 27.47 -1.67 -27.10
C GLN A 155 26.24 -0.76 -26.84
N LEU A 156 25.21 -1.32 -26.19
CA LEU A 156 24.02 -0.58 -25.76
C LEU A 156 24.34 0.11 -24.43
N VAL A 157 24.25 1.44 -24.38
CA VAL A 157 24.44 2.22 -23.16
C VAL A 157 23.12 2.91 -22.82
N GLU A 158 22.66 2.73 -21.59
CA GLU A 158 21.49 3.41 -21.05
C GLU A 158 21.91 4.80 -20.56
N GLU A 159 21.12 5.83 -20.89
CA GLU A 159 21.38 7.18 -20.35
C GLU A 159 21.08 7.23 -18.85
N GLU A 160 21.93 7.90 -18.08
CA GLU A 160 21.82 7.96 -16.62
C GLU A 160 21.40 9.36 -16.16
N TYR A 161 20.37 9.44 -15.33
CA TYR A 161 19.95 10.67 -14.67
C TYR A 161 20.47 10.70 -13.24
N ARG A 162 21.02 11.85 -12.84
CA ARG A 162 21.63 12.05 -11.53
C ARG A 162 20.81 13.05 -10.73
N LEU A 163 20.39 12.66 -9.54
CA LEU A 163 19.62 13.49 -8.62
C LEU A 163 20.34 13.55 -7.27
N LEU A 164 20.46 14.74 -6.71
CA LEU A 164 20.94 14.93 -5.35
C LEU A 164 19.80 14.64 -4.36
N VAL A 165 20.05 13.78 -3.38
CA VAL A 165 19.15 13.57 -2.24
C VAL A 165 19.35 14.73 -1.26
N ASP A 166 18.42 15.67 -1.23
CA ASP A 166 18.59 16.92 -0.47
C ASP A 166 18.15 16.76 0.99
N THR A 167 16.95 16.21 1.21
CA THR A 167 16.37 16.03 2.54
C THR A 167 15.69 14.67 2.63
N VAL A 168 15.94 13.93 3.71
CA VAL A 168 15.24 12.69 4.06
C VAL A 168 14.80 12.73 5.52
N GLU A 169 13.60 12.22 5.79
CA GLU A 169 13.01 12.16 7.14
C GLU A 169 12.54 10.73 7.44
N PRO A 170 12.69 10.23 8.69
CA PRO A 170 13.05 10.97 9.91
C PRO A 170 14.55 10.95 10.29
N ALA A 171 15.41 10.29 9.51
CA ALA A 171 16.84 10.17 9.79
C ALA A 171 17.69 10.48 8.55
N LEU A 172 19.01 10.60 8.75
CA LEU A 172 19.98 10.86 7.66
C LEU A 172 20.00 9.77 6.59
N THR A 173 19.68 8.53 6.96
CA THR A 173 19.47 7.43 6.02
C THR A 173 18.13 6.78 6.32
N VAL A 174 17.33 6.56 5.28
CA VAL A 174 15.97 5.99 5.41
C VAL A 174 15.79 4.78 4.51
N CYS A 175 14.95 3.84 4.95
CA CYS A 175 14.45 2.74 4.15
C CYS A 175 13.26 3.20 3.32
N ILE A 176 13.25 2.89 2.01
CA ILE A 176 12.18 3.26 1.07
C ILE A 176 11.34 2.07 0.60
N VAL A 177 11.59 0.87 1.12
CA VAL A 177 10.86 -0.36 0.77
C VAL A 177 9.66 -0.53 1.71
N ASP A 178 8.50 -0.89 1.16
CA ASP A 178 7.24 -1.09 1.91
C ASP A 178 6.87 0.12 2.79
N THR A 179 7.03 1.32 2.22
CA THR A 179 6.80 2.62 2.86
C THR A 179 6.17 3.62 1.92
N ASP A 180 5.16 4.33 2.41
CA ASP A 180 4.53 5.45 1.71
C ASP A 180 5.36 6.73 1.92
N VAL A 181 6.38 6.93 1.09
CA VAL A 181 7.26 8.11 1.16
C VAL A 181 6.69 9.26 0.33
N SER A 182 6.50 10.43 0.94
CA SER A 182 6.15 11.65 0.21
C SER A 182 7.36 12.18 -0.58
N LEU A 183 7.28 12.14 -1.91
CA LEU A 183 8.35 12.57 -2.81
C LEU A 183 8.13 14.00 -3.31
N GLU A 184 9.12 14.87 -3.12
CA GLU A 184 9.13 16.27 -3.54
C GLU A 184 10.37 16.54 -4.41
N ILE A 185 10.17 17.15 -5.59
CA ILE A 185 11.28 17.53 -6.48
C ILE A 185 11.49 19.04 -6.38
N VAL A 186 12.72 19.45 -6.05
CA VAL A 186 13.10 20.85 -5.89
C VAL A 186 14.18 21.20 -6.93
N PRO A 187 14.19 22.40 -7.51
CA PRO A 187 15.28 22.84 -8.37
C PRO A 187 16.61 22.94 -7.62
N LEU A 188 17.71 22.71 -8.32
CA LEU A 188 19.05 22.79 -7.74
C LEU A 188 19.48 24.24 -7.43
N ASN A 189 19.25 25.17 -8.36
CA ASN A 189 19.63 26.59 -8.32
C ASN A 189 18.55 27.45 -8.98
N ASP A 190 18.61 28.78 -8.84
CA ASP A 190 17.66 29.73 -9.46
C ASP A 190 17.59 29.59 -11.00
N ASP A 191 18.71 29.27 -11.66
CA ASP A 191 18.74 28.99 -13.12
C ASP A 191 18.03 27.67 -13.46
N ASN A 192 18.17 26.64 -12.61
CA ASN A 192 17.40 25.40 -12.75
C ASN A 192 15.93 25.62 -12.38
N ALA A 193 15.63 26.51 -11.44
CA ALA A 193 14.26 26.90 -11.10
C ALA A 193 13.62 27.62 -12.27
N GLN A 194 14.33 28.53 -12.95
CA GLN A 194 13.85 29.18 -14.19
C GLN A 194 13.65 28.17 -15.31
N LYS A 195 14.59 27.24 -15.54
CA LYS A 195 14.42 26.18 -16.55
C LYS A 195 13.33 25.16 -16.17
N MET A 196 13.14 24.87 -14.88
CA MET A 196 12.07 24.02 -14.38
C MET A 196 10.73 24.74 -14.30
N LEU A 197 10.69 26.08 -14.24
CA LEU A 197 9.49 26.90 -14.41
C LEU A 197 9.14 27.01 -15.91
N ASP A 198 10.14 27.21 -16.77
CA ASP A 198 10.01 27.19 -18.23
C ASP A 198 9.60 25.79 -18.75
N LYS A 199 10.00 24.70 -18.08
CA LYS A 199 9.60 23.32 -18.40
C LYS A 199 8.45 22.78 -17.54
N GLY A 200 8.11 23.46 -16.46
CA GLY A 200 7.29 22.94 -15.37
C GLY A 200 6.42 24.04 -14.80
N LEU A 201 5.57 24.59 -15.65
CA LEU A 201 4.15 24.82 -15.40
C LEU A 201 3.53 25.19 -16.74
N GLU A 202 2.39 24.56 -17.03
CA GLU A 202 1.67 24.57 -18.31
C GLU A 202 2.29 23.64 -19.38
N VAL A 203 1.87 22.37 -19.38
CA VAL A 203 1.32 21.90 -20.66
C VAL A 203 0.14 22.83 -20.91
N SER A 204 0.39 23.90 -21.67
CA SER A 204 -0.66 24.83 -22.03
C SER A 204 -1.66 24.03 -22.85
N GLU A 205 -2.83 23.76 -22.27
CA GLU A 205 -3.94 23.19 -23.00
C GLU A 205 -4.51 24.28 -23.89
N ILE A 206 -4.07 24.28 -25.14
CA ILE A 206 -4.53 25.26 -26.11
C ILE A 206 -5.81 24.72 -26.74
N ALA A 207 -6.92 25.40 -26.48
CA ALA A 207 -8.18 25.14 -27.18
C ALA A 207 -8.05 25.59 -28.64
N ILE A 208 -8.22 24.66 -29.57
CA ILE A 208 -8.14 24.90 -31.02
C ILE A 208 -9.53 25.18 -31.58
N LYS A 209 -9.64 26.09 -32.56
CA LYS A 209 -10.85 26.26 -33.37
C LYS A 209 -10.76 25.55 -34.71
N LEU A 210 -11.92 25.24 -35.28
CA LEU A 210 -12.02 24.63 -36.60
C LEU A 210 -11.32 25.53 -37.66
N ASP A 211 -10.55 24.90 -38.53
CA ASP A 211 -9.74 25.50 -39.61
C ASP A 211 -8.66 26.50 -39.16
N GLU A 212 -8.33 26.51 -37.87
CA GLU A 212 -7.20 27.27 -37.34
C GLU A 212 -5.87 26.58 -37.65
N VAL A 213 -4.92 27.34 -38.20
CA VAL A 213 -3.55 26.85 -38.45
C VAL A 213 -2.72 27.09 -37.20
N VAL A 214 -2.37 26.01 -36.53
CA VAL A 214 -1.70 26.04 -35.22
C VAL A 214 -0.24 25.59 -35.38
N PRO A 215 0.75 26.35 -34.88
CA PRO A 215 2.14 25.91 -34.87
C PRO A 215 2.33 24.75 -33.88
N ILE A 216 3.02 23.70 -34.33
CA ILE A 216 3.37 22.55 -33.49
C ILE A 216 4.52 22.97 -32.56
N THR A 217 4.31 22.84 -31.25
CA THR A 217 5.27 23.22 -30.23
C THR A 217 5.57 22.06 -29.27
N ASP A 218 6.83 21.93 -28.87
CA ASP A 218 7.28 20.86 -27.96
C ASP A 218 6.57 21.00 -26.62
N SER A 219 6.05 19.87 -26.12
CA SER A 219 5.41 19.79 -24.79
C SER A 219 4.08 20.53 -24.63
N VAL A 220 3.41 20.92 -25.73
CA VAL A 220 2.06 21.49 -25.72
C VAL A 220 1.02 20.41 -26.04
N LYS A 221 -0.13 20.47 -25.35
CA LYS A 221 -1.30 19.67 -25.69
C LYS A 221 -2.37 20.59 -26.25
N TYR A 222 -3.03 20.12 -27.28
CA TYR A 222 -4.10 20.86 -27.89
C TYR A 222 -5.42 20.14 -27.70
N GLN A 223 -6.46 20.89 -27.36
CA GLN A 223 -7.80 20.36 -27.15
C GLN A 223 -8.73 20.88 -28.25
N PHE A 224 -9.48 19.98 -28.87
CA PHE A 224 -10.53 20.31 -29.83
C PHE A 224 -11.88 19.77 -29.34
N ASP A 225 -12.87 20.64 -29.14
CA ASP A 225 -14.23 20.24 -28.77
C ASP A 225 -15.00 19.77 -30.01
N VAL A 226 -15.44 18.52 -29.98
CA VAL A 226 -16.17 17.87 -31.08
C VAL A 226 -17.68 17.80 -30.82
N SER A 227 -18.14 18.23 -29.64
CA SER A 227 -19.52 18.00 -29.16
C SER A 227 -20.59 18.57 -30.07
N GLU A 228 -20.38 19.79 -30.59
CA GLU A 228 -21.33 20.45 -31.50
C GLU A 228 -21.38 19.76 -32.88
N TYR A 229 -20.24 19.29 -33.36
CA TYR A 229 -20.09 18.72 -34.69
C TYR A 229 -20.58 17.28 -34.77
N VAL A 230 -20.31 16.47 -33.74
CA VAL A 230 -20.85 15.09 -33.63
C VAL A 230 -22.37 15.10 -33.59
N ALA A 231 -22.98 16.08 -32.90
CA ALA A 231 -24.43 16.20 -32.80
C ALA A 231 -25.10 16.73 -34.08
N SER A 232 -24.44 17.64 -34.81
CA SER A 232 -25.04 18.34 -35.96
C SER A 232 -24.68 17.73 -37.31
N ARG A 233 -23.51 17.08 -37.44
CA ARG A 233 -22.94 16.61 -38.72
C ARG A 233 -22.22 15.25 -38.59
N PRO A 234 -22.91 14.18 -38.15
CA PRO A 234 -22.28 12.88 -37.88
C PRO A 234 -21.75 12.16 -39.13
N GLN A 235 -22.17 12.58 -40.33
CA GLN A 235 -21.76 12.01 -41.62
C GLN A 235 -20.46 12.64 -42.17
N GLU A 236 -19.88 13.62 -41.48
CA GLU A 236 -18.65 14.30 -41.90
C GLU A 236 -17.40 13.69 -41.22
N ILE A 237 -16.23 13.92 -41.81
CA ILE A 237 -14.95 13.41 -41.32
C ILE A 237 -14.16 14.56 -40.69
N LEU A 238 -13.67 14.35 -39.47
CA LEU A 238 -12.67 15.18 -38.81
C LEU A 238 -11.29 14.85 -39.38
N GLN A 239 -10.67 15.79 -40.08
CA GLN A 239 -9.33 15.65 -40.65
C GLN A 239 -8.34 16.55 -39.92
N ILE A 240 -7.27 15.95 -39.38
CA ILE A 240 -6.13 16.66 -38.80
C ILE A 240 -4.98 16.56 -39.80
N SER A 241 -4.55 17.68 -40.37
CA SER A 241 -3.51 17.71 -41.41
C SER A 241 -2.27 18.44 -40.93
N ILE A 242 -1.08 17.92 -41.25
CA ILE A 242 0.20 18.57 -40.93
C ILE A 242 0.83 19.15 -42.20
N ALA A 243 1.25 20.41 -42.12
CA ALA A 243 2.12 21.05 -43.09
C ALA A 243 3.54 21.21 -42.51
N SER A 244 4.52 20.58 -43.16
CA SER A 244 5.94 20.68 -42.80
C SER A 244 6.80 20.75 -44.06
N GLU A 245 7.85 21.56 -44.01
CA GLU A 245 8.85 21.70 -45.08
C GLU A 245 9.87 20.53 -45.11
N LEU A 246 9.89 19.68 -44.07
CA LEU A 246 10.77 18.52 -43.97
C LEU A 246 10.19 17.25 -44.64
N LYS A 247 11.09 16.39 -45.13
CA LYS A 247 10.72 15.04 -45.64
C LYS A 247 10.27 14.10 -44.51
N GLU A 248 10.88 14.19 -43.33
CA GLU A 248 10.49 13.51 -42.09
C GLU A 248 10.09 14.60 -41.08
N GLY A 249 8.83 15.03 -41.10
CA GLY A 249 8.29 16.03 -40.18
C GLY A 249 7.87 15.43 -38.83
N PRO A 250 7.49 16.27 -37.85
CA PRO A 250 6.99 15.78 -36.56
C PRO A 250 5.69 14.99 -36.73
N GLY A 251 5.58 13.87 -36.03
CA GLY A 251 4.34 13.12 -35.89
C GLY A 251 3.42 13.77 -34.86
N LEU A 252 2.13 13.54 -35.01
CA LEU A 252 1.07 13.85 -34.08
C LEU A 252 0.42 12.54 -33.60
N VAL A 253 0.07 12.56 -32.33
CA VAL A 253 -0.65 11.52 -31.63
C VAL A 253 -1.90 12.13 -31.00
N VAL A 254 -3.02 11.43 -31.16
CA VAL A 254 -4.36 11.94 -30.87
C VAL A 254 -5.12 10.92 -30.03
N SER A 255 -5.83 11.38 -29.02
CA SER A 255 -6.67 10.55 -28.14
C SER A 255 -7.90 11.30 -27.67
N VAL A 256 -8.86 10.58 -27.07
CA VAL A 256 -9.97 11.17 -26.30
C VAL A 256 -9.66 11.31 -24.81
N ASP A 257 -8.49 10.82 -24.39
CA ASP A 257 -7.97 10.91 -23.02
C ASP A 257 -7.02 12.13 -22.87
N GLU A 258 -7.20 12.89 -21.79
CA GLU A 258 -6.36 14.04 -21.43
C GLU A 258 -4.91 13.65 -21.17
N PHE A 259 -4.64 12.38 -20.83
CA PHE A 259 -3.30 11.83 -20.61
C PHE A 259 -2.66 11.25 -21.88
N VAL A 260 -3.03 11.76 -23.06
CA VAL A 260 -2.44 11.37 -24.34
C VAL A 260 -0.91 11.48 -24.31
N SER A 261 -0.25 10.39 -24.68
CA SER A 261 1.20 10.24 -24.77
C SER A 261 1.54 9.36 -25.97
N PRO A 262 2.81 9.29 -26.37
CA PRO A 262 3.26 8.38 -27.43
C PRO A 262 2.95 6.90 -27.17
N ASN A 263 2.63 6.51 -25.92
CA ASN A 263 2.29 5.14 -25.55
C ASN A 263 0.78 4.93 -25.27
N THR A 264 -0.01 6.00 -25.25
CA THR A 264 -1.44 5.98 -24.85
C THR A 264 -2.38 6.61 -25.89
N PHE A 265 -1.89 6.79 -27.12
CA PHE A 265 -2.67 7.38 -28.22
C PHE A 265 -3.66 6.39 -28.84
N ILE A 266 -4.70 6.94 -29.48
CA ILE A 266 -5.73 6.17 -30.21
C ILE A 266 -5.53 6.31 -31.72
N TRP A 267 -5.24 7.54 -32.18
CA TRP A 267 -4.96 7.85 -33.58
C TRP A 267 -3.59 8.51 -33.72
N SER A 268 -2.92 8.27 -34.85
CA SER A 268 -1.60 8.84 -35.11
C SER A 268 -1.31 8.91 -36.60
N ASN A 269 -0.48 9.88 -36.99
CA ASN A 269 -0.03 10.08 -38.37
C ASN A 269 1.44 9.65 -38.58
N MET A 270 1.98 8.76 -37.75
CA MET A 270 3.41 8.36 -37.83
C MET A 270 3.85 7.87 -39.22
N GLU A 271 2.91 7.44 -40.05
CA GLU A 271 3.14 6.98 -41.44
C GLU A 271 2.51 7.92 -42.50
N THR A 272 1.66 8.88 -42.11
CA THR A 272 0.86 9.73 -43.03
C THR A 272 0.93 11.22 -42.66
N LYS A 273 0.66 12.13 -43.60
CA LYS A 273 0.59 13.58 -43.26
C LYS A 273 -0.78 14.02 -42.72
N GLN A 274 -1.74 13.10 -42.64
CA GLN A 274 -3.13 13.38 -42.27
C GLN A 274 -3.71 12.26 -41.39
N ILE A 275 -4.54 12.64 -40.42
CA ILE A 275 -5.39 11.75 -39.62
C ILE A 275 -6.84 12.05 -40.01
N ARG A 276 -7.60 11.02 -40.37
CA ARG A 276 -9.03 11.13 -40.69
C ARG A 276 -9.83 10.31 -39.68
N ILE A 277 -10.79 10.94 -39.01
CA ILE A 277 -11.62 10.35 -37.96
C ILE A 277 -13.09 10.61 -38.32
N PRO A 278 -13.91 9.58 -38.57
CA PRO A 278 -15.35 9.76 -38.78
C PRO A 278 -16.01 10.34 -37.53
N LEU A 279 -16.85 11.38 -37.66
CA LEU A 279 -17.55 11.96 -36.50
C LEU A 279 -18.59 11.01 -35.88
N ALA A 280 -19.03 9.98 -36.62
CA ALA A 280 -19.85 8.88 -36.12
C ALA A 280 -19.07 7.82 -35.31
N ASP A 281 -17.77 7.99 -35.07
CA ASP A 281 -17.00 7.03 -34.27
C ASP A 281 -17.52 6.97 -32.83
N SER A 282 -17.66 5.75 -32.30
CA SER A 282 -18.25 5.51 -30.98
C SER A 282 -17.47 6.15 -29.84
N LEU A 283 -16.16 6.38 -30.00
CA LEU A 283 -15.34 7.08 -29.00
C LEU A 283 -15.62 8.59 -29.01
N LEU A 284 -15.78 9.21 -30.18
CA LEU A 284 -16.16 10.63 -30.28
C LEU A 284 -17.61 10.88 -29.88
N MET A 285 -18.50 9.89 -30.04
CA MET A 285 -19.87 10.00 -29.54
C MET A 285 -19.95 9.97 -28.00
N ASN A 286 -19.00 9.29 -27.35
CA ASN A 286 -18.96 9.14 -25.89
C ASN A 286 -18.08 10.19 -25.21
N HIS A 287 -17.13 10.80 -25.93
CA HIS A 287 -16.18 11.79 -25.40
C HIS A 287 -16.36 13.15 -26.08
N ARG A 288 -16.31 14.22 -25.28
CA ARG A 288 -16.61 15.60 -25.73
C ARG A 288 -15.43 16.33 -26.36
N SER A 289 -14.22 15.80 -26.25
CA SER A 289 -13.03 16.49 -26.75
C SER A 289 -12.00 15.51 -27.26
N VAL A 290 -11.18 15.99 -28.17
CA VAL A 290 -10.03 15.30 -28.72
C VAL A 290 -8.78 16.05 -28.27
N PHE A 291 -7.80 15.30 -27.76
CA PHE A 291 -6.50 15.80 -27.32
C PHE A 291 -5.43 15.41 -28.32
N ILE A 292 -4.61 16.38 -28.73
CA ILE A 292 -3.55 16.24 -29.72
C ILE A 292 -2.23 16.61 -29.05
N THR A 293 -1.21 15.78 -29.23
CA THR A 293 0.17 16.11 -28.85
C THR A 293 1.13 15.64 -29.93
N GLN A 294 2.35 16.18 -29.94
CA GLN A 294 3.34 15.78 -30.93
C GLN A 294 4.27 14.67 -30.44
N TYR A 295 4.82 13.95 -31.41
CA TYR A 295 5.89 13.00 -31.27
C TYR A 295 6.92 13.27 -32.36
N SER A 296 8.13 13.69 -31.98
CA SER A 296 9.25 13.82 -32.92
C SER A 296 10.34 12.81 -32.58
N PRO A 297 10.72 11.92 -33.51
CA PRO A 297 11.86 11.02 -33.34
C PRO A 297 13.22 11.72 -33.48
N SER A 298 13.27 12.96 -34.00
CA SER A 298 14.50 13.73 -34.24
C SER A 298 14.45 15.12 -33.58
N PRO A 299 15.56 15.59 -32.96
CA PRO A 299 15.62 16.85 -32.20
C PRO A 299 15.75 18.12 -33.06
N GLU A 300 15.63 18.03 -34.39
CA GLU A 300 15.68 19.19 -35.27
C GLU A 300 14.36 19.97 -35.18
N LYS A 301 14.42 21.17 -34.60
CA LYS A 301 13.27 22.08 -34.45
C LYS A 301 12.82 22.59 -35.81
N ALA A 302 11.85 21.91 -36.42
CA ALA A 302 11.18 22.38 -37.62
C ALA A 302 9.90 23.16 -37.26
N LEU A 303 9.67 24.28 -37.94
CA LEU A 303 8.40 25.03 -37.88
C LEU A 303 7.34 24.25 -38.68
N ALA A 304 6.71 23.25 -38.07
CA ALA A 304 5.55 22.56 -38.63
C ALA A 304 4.26 23.15 -38.08
N THR A 305 3.21 23.20 -38.90
CA THR A 305 1.87 23.63 -38.47
C THR A 305 0.88 22.50 -38.72
N PHE A 306 -0.21 22.47 -37.95
CA PHE A 306 -1.33 21.58 -38.19
C PHE A 306 -2.65 22.33 -38.16
N SER A 307 -3.67 21.78 -38.82
CA SER A 307 -5.02 22.30 -38.78
C SER A 307 -6.03 21.17 -38.61
N VAL A 308 -7.14 21.49 -37.95
CA VAL A 308 -8.28 20.60 -37.76
C VAL A 308 -9.40 21.09 -38.67
N SER A 309 -9.85 20.26 -39.61
CA SER A 309 -10.88 20.60 -40.58
C SER A 309 -11.95 19.51 -40.61
N ILE A 310 -13.18 19.86 -40.95
CA ILE A 310 -14.29 18.91 -41.08
C ILE A 310 -14.84 19.01 -42.51
N PHE A 311 -14.93 17.87 -43.20
CA PHE A 311 -15.42 17.81 -44.57
C PHE A 311 -16.49 16.74 -44.76
N PRO A 312 -17.44 16.96 -45.69
CA PRO A 312 -18.33 15.89 -46.13
C PRO A 312 -17.50 14.78 -46.79
N ASP A 313 -17.90 13.54 -46.51
CA ASP A 313 -17.25 12.34 -47.03
C ASP A 313 -17.44 12.24 -48.56
N THR A 314 -16.58 12.93 -49.31
CA THR A 314 -16.49 12.82 -50.76
C THR A 314 -15.09 12.31 -51.13
N ASP A 315 -15.02 11.02 -51.44
CA ASP A 315 -13.82 10.30 -51.89
C ASP A 315 -12.94 11.10 -52.86
N THR A 316 -11.66 11.26 -52.53
CA THR A 316 -10.51 10.76 -53.32
C THR A 316 -9.19 11.35 -52.82
N GLY A 317 -8.36 10.51 -52.23
CA GLY A 317 -6.96 10.79 -51.93
C GLY A 317 -6.25 9.47 -51.71
N SER A 318 -5.89 8.81 -52.80
CA SER A 318 -5.09 7.59 -52.83
C SER A 318 -3.71 7.85 -52.26
N GLU A 319 -3.47 7.45 -51.02
CA GLU A 319 -2.13 7.16 -50.51
C GLU A 319 -2.14 5.74 -49.95
N GLU A 320 -1.01 5.06 -50.13
CA GLU A 320 -0.86 3.62 -50.21
C GLU A 320 -1.34 2.83 -48.98
N ILE A 321 -1.78 1.61 -49.28
CA ILE A 321 -2.31 0.59 -48.35
C ILE A 321 -1.28 0.26 -47.26
N PRO A 322 -1.59 0.46 -45.96
CA PRO A 322 -0.76 -0.08 -44.89
C PRO A 322 -1.07 -1.57 -44.66
N ALA A 323 0.01 -2.33 -44.52
CA ALA A 323 0.05 -3.77 -44.32
C ALA A 323 -0.77 -4.24 -43.11
N GLY A 324 -1.31 -5.46 -43.22
CA GLY A 324 -2.18 -6.10 -42.24
C GLY A 324 -1.61 -6.15 -40.82
N CYS A 325 -2.50 -6.46 -39.87
CA CYS A 325 -2.09 -6.64 -38.48
C CYS A 325 -1.37 -7.98 -38.29
N GLN A 326 -0.50 -8.07 -37.28
CA GLN A 326 0.22 -9.32 -36.94
C GLN A 326 -0.74 -10.48 -36.62
N CYS A 327 -1.96 -10.16 -36.17
CA CYS A 327 -3.05 -11.12 -35.92
C CYS A 327 -3.72 -11.68 -37.20
N ASN A 328 -3.18 -11.36 -38.39
CA ASN A 328 -3.64 -11.82 -39.70
C ASN A 328 -5.00 -11.25 -40.18
N GLU A 329 -5.55 -10.23 -39.50
CA GLU A 329 -6.72 -9.48 -39.97
C GLU A 329 -6.31 -8.37 -40.96
N SER A 330 -7.07 -8.27 -42.06
CA SER A 330 -6.89 -7.28 -43.12
C SER A 330 -7.91 -6.16 -43.00
N PHE A 331 -7.46 -4.92 -43.10
CA PHE A 331 -8.30 -3.73 -43.00
C PHE A 331 -8.24 -2.92 -44.30
N THR A 332 -9.39 -2.38 -44.72
CA THR A 332 -9.50 -1.54 -45.92
C THR A 332 -9.08 -0.10 -45.67
N GLU A 333 -9.06 0.33 -44.40
CA GLU A 333 -8.74 1.67 -43.96
C GLU A 333 -7.71 1.65 -42.83
N TYR A 334 -6.75 2.58 -42.87
CA TYR A 334 -5.75 2.74 -41.81
C TYR A 334 -6.40 3.01 -40.44
N PHE A 335 -7.50 3.76 -40.41
CA PHE A 335 -8.27 4.04 -39.21
C PHE A 335 -8.72 2.75 -38.51
N SER A 336 -9.30 1.83 -39.27
CA SER A 336 -9.76 0.54 -38.76
C SER A 336 -8.60 -0.32 -38.25
N LEU A 337 -7.44 -0.28 -38.92
CA LEU A 337 -6.23 -0.96 -38.49
C LEU A 337 -5.66 -0.37 -37.18
N ALA A 338 -5.60 0.96 -37.07
CA ALA A 338 -5.11 1.66 -35.89
C ALA A 338 -5.97 1.38 -34.67
N ARG A 339 -7.30 1.46 -34.82
CA ARG A 339 -8.27 1.11 -33.76
C ARG A 339 -8.13 -0.35 -33.34
N HIS A 340 -8.01 -1.26 -34.29
CA HIS A 340 -7.80 -2.67 -34.00
C HIS A 340 -6.52 -2.87 -33.17
N LYS A 341 -5.37 -2.35 -33.62
CA LYS A 341 -4.09 -2.44 -32.88
C LYS A 341 -4.16 -1.82 -31.48
N ALA A 342 -4.92 -0.75 -31.33
CA ALA A 342 -5.02 -0.02 -30.07
C ALA A 342 -5.96 -0.70 -29.06
N VAL A 343 -7.06 -1.33 -29.47
CA VAL A 343 -8.13 -1.74 -28.53
C VAL A 343 -8.61 -3.19 -28.70
N GLU A 344 -8.61 -3.73 -29.92
CA GLU A 344 -9.30 -5.00 -30.22
C GLU A 344 -8.35 -6.16 -30.51
N CYS A 345 -7.07 -5.88 -30.79
CA CYS A 345 -6.11 -6.87 -31.24
C CYS A 345 -5.79 -7.88 -30.14
N ALA A 346 -6.11 -9.15 -30.40
CA ALA A 346 -5.81 -10.26 -29.49
C ALA A 346 -4.30 -10.43 -29.22
N GLU A 347 -3.45 -10.02 -30.15
CA GLU A 347 -1.99 -10.10 -30.01
C GLU A 347 -1.38 -8.90 -29.29
N LYS A 348 -2.18 -7.87 -28.97
CA LYS A 348 -1.71 -6.71 -28.21
C LYS A 348 -1.16 -7.18 -26.87
N LEU A 349 0.06 -6.76 -26.55
CA LEU A 349 0.66 -7.04 -25.26
C LEU A 349 0.05 -6.12 -24.19
N HIS A 350 -0.32 -6.69 -23.06
CA HIS A 350 -0.78 -5.98 -21.88
C HIS A 350 -0.14 -6.58 -20.63
N GLU A 351 0.00 -5.77 -19.58
CA GLU A 351 0.36 -6.26 -18.26
C GLU A 351 -0.89 -6.83 -17.59
N CYS A 352 -0.90 -8.14 -17.33
CA CYS A 352 -2.01 -8.77 -16.62
C CYS A 352 -1.98 -8.39 -15.14
N GLN A 353 -3.08 -7.90 -14.59
CA GLN A 353 -3.18 -7.52 -13.18
C GLN A 353 -2.95 -8.70 -12.19
N PHE A 354 -3.14 -9.95 -12.63
CA PHE A 354 -3.02 -11.15 -11.79
C PHE A 354 -1.63 -11.79 -11.82
N CYS A 355 -1.01 -11.93 -13.00
CA CYS A 355 0.31 -12.56 -13.15
C CYS A 355 1.46 -11.55 -13.34
N ARG A 356 1.17 -10.27 -13.57
CA ARG A 356 2.16 -9.18 -13.77
C ARG A 356 3.14 -9.40 -14.91
N LEU A 357 2.79 -10.28 -15.85
CA LEU A 357 3.57 -10.53 -17.07
C LEU A 357 2.97 -9.75 -18.23
N LEU A 358 3.84 -9.30 -19.14
CA LEU A 358 3.45 -8.73 -20.43
C LEU A 358 3.11 -9.87 -21.39
N LEU A 359 1.82 -10.05 -21.67
CA LEU A 359 1.31 -11.15 -22.48
C LEU A 359 0.24 -10.67 -23.47
N PRO A 360 -0.01 -11.42 -24.56
CA PRO A 360 -1.11 -11.14 -25.47
C PRO A 360 -2.47 -11.13 -24.76
N GLN A 361 -3.35 -10.21 -25.13
CA GLN A 361 -4.69 -10.07 -24.53
C GLN A 361 -5.60 -11.28 -24.79
N GLY A 362 -5.43 -11.97 -25.92
CA GLY A 362 -6.31 -13.05 -26.36
C GLY A 362 -7.64 -12.54 -26.94
N LEU A 363 -8.42 -13.44 -27.57
CA LEU A 363 -9.69 -13.10 -28.19
C LEU A 363 -10.76 -12.85 -27.13
N ALA A 364 -11.16 -11.60 -26.92
CA ALA A 364 -12.13 -11.23 -25.90
C ALA A 364 -13.50 -11.92 -26.09
N THR A 365 -13.95 -12.68 -25.09
CA THR A 365 -15.32 -13.22 -25.07
C THR A 365 -16.33 -12.14 -24.62
N PRO A 366 -17.64 -12.32 -24.88
CA PRO A 366 -18.67 -11.40 -24.37
C PRO A 366 -18.63 -11.23 -22.85
N GLN A 367 -18.23 -12.28 -22.11
CA GLN A 367 -18.10 -12.25 -20.66
C GLN A 367 -16.94 -11.35 -20.21
N ASP A 368 -15.81 -11.41 -20.91
CA ASP A 368 -14.61 -10.61 -20.59
C ASP A 368 -14.89 -9.12 -20.79
N LYS A 369 -15.60 -8.79 -21.88
CA LYS A 369 -16.04 -7.42 -22.17
C LYS A 369 -16.97 -6.86 -21.09
N LEU A 370 -17.88 -7.68 -20.56
CA LEU A 370 -18.78 -7.27 -19.48
C LEU A 370 -18.03 -7.04 -18.16
N GLN A 371 -16.97 -7.81 -17.91
CA GLN A 371 -16.15 -7.70 -16.70
C GLN A 371 -15.05 -6.63 -16.83
N GLY A 372 -14.86 -6.05 -18.01
CA GLY A 372 -13.78 -5.10 -18.28
C GLY A 372 -12.39 -5.72 -18.18
N LEU A 373 -12.28 -7.04 -18.41
CA LEU A 373 -11.02 -7.79 -18.37
C LEU A 373 -10.58 -8.17 -19.78
N THR A 374 -9.28 -8.34 -19.98
CA THR A 374 -8.77 -9.03 -21.17
C THR A 374 -9.05 -10.53 -21.07
N HIS A 375 -9.03 -11.27 -22.19
CA HIS A 375 -9.26 -12.71 -22.16
C HIS A 375 -8.20 -13.42 -21.30
N HIS A 376 -6.94 -13.03 -21.43
CA HIS A 376 -5.87 -13.57 -20.58
C HIS A 376 -6.11 -13.26 -19.09
N GLU A 377 -6.56 -12.05 -18.74
CA GLU A 377 -6.91 -11.71 -17.36
C GLU A 377 -8.06 -12.55 -16.83
N SER A 378 -9.06 -12.86 -17.66
CA SER A 378 -10.17 -13.74 -17.28
C SER A 378 -9.69 -15.16 -16.95
N ASP A 379 -8.83 -15.72 -17.80
CA ASP A 379 -8.23 -17.05 -17.60
C ASP A 379 -7.28 -17.09 -16.40
N CYS A 380 -6.44 -16.07 -16.26
CA CYS A 380 -5.53 -15.97 -15.15
C CYS A 380 -6.29 -15.76 -13.83
N GLY A 381 -7.29 -14.87 -13.83
CA GLY A 381 -8.14 -14.57 -12.69
C GLY A 381 -9.04 -15.73 -12.26
N ASN A 382 -9.31 -16.70 -13.15
CA ASN A 382 -10.03 -17.94 -12.83
C ASN A 382 -9.19 -18.94 -12.02
N LYS A 383 -7.86 -18.79 -11.97
CA LYS A 383 -7.00 -19.62 -11.12
C LYS A 383 -7.36 -19.39 -9.66
N THR A 384 -7.36 -20.47 -8.88
CA THR A 384 -7.72 -20.43 -7.47
C THR A 384 -6.50 -20.27 -6.57
N THR A 385 -6.65 -19.48 -5.52
CA THR A 385 -5.69 -19.28 -4.43
C THR A 385 -6.42 -19.40 -3.09
N ASP A 386 -5.74 -19.88 -2.07
CA ASP A 386 -6.34 -20.07 -0.74
C ASP A 386 -6.43 -18.75 0.02
N CYS A 387 -7.58 -18.47 0.65
CA CYS A 387 -7.71 -17.32 1.54
C CYS A 387 -6.84 -17.51 2.79
N TYR A 388 -6.06 -16.49 3.17
CA TYR A 388 -5.30 -16.53 4.42
C TYR A 388 -6.19 -16.46 5.68
N LYS A 389 -7.45 -15.99 5.58
CA LYS A 389 -8.39 -15.90 6.71
C LYS A 389 -9.22 -17.17 6.91
N CYS A 390 -9.69 -17.80 5.83
CA CYS A 390 -10.59 -18.97 5.91
C CYS A 390 -10.07 -20.25 5.24
N HIS A 391 -8.91 -20.17 4.58
CA HIS A 391 -8.27 -21.28 3.85
C HIS A 391 -9.18 -21.96 2.81
N GLN A 392 -10.22 -21.26 2.34
CA GLN A 392 -11.06 -21.72 1.25
C GLN A 392 -10.42 -21.34 -0.10
N PRO A 393 -10.47 -22.23 -1.10
CA PRO A 393 -9.98 -21.94 -2.43
C PRO A 393 -10.91 -20.94 -3.13
N ILE A 394 -10.38 -19.78 -3.52
CA ILE A 394 -11.14 -18.70 -4.18
C ILE A 394 -10.41 -18.29 -5.45
N LYS A 395 -11.16 -17.90 -6.48
CA LYS A 395 -10.58 -17.38 -7.73
C LYS A 395 -9.87 -16.06 -7.47
N GLN A 396 -8.71 -15.84 -8.09
CA GLN A 396 -7.93 -14.60 -7.92
C GLN A 396 -8.75 -13.34 -8.21
N LYS A 397 -9.64 -13.38 -9.22
CA LYS A 397 -10.53 -12.26 -9.54
C LYS A 397 -11.59 -11.94 -8.48
N ASP A 398 -11.97 -12.94 -7.68
CA ASP A 398 -12.99 -12.82 -6.63
C ASP A 398 -12.35 -12.59 -5.24
N PHE A 399 -11.02 -12.49 -5.16
CA PHE A 399 -10.32 -12.38 -3.88
C PHE A 399 -10.67 -11.08 -3.14
N ALA A 400 -10.74 -9.97 -3.87
CA ALA A 400 -11.09 -8.66 -3.30
C ALA A 400 -12.52 -8.61 -2.76
N SER A 401 -13.49 -9.18 -3.48
CA SER A 401 -14.88 -9.26 -3.01
C SER A 401 -15.03 -10.22 -1.83
N HIS A 402 -14.30 -11.34 -1.84
CA HIS A 402 -14.24 -12.26 -0.72
C HIS A 402 -13.70 -11.62 0.57
N LEU A 403 -12.62 -10.84 0.48
CA LEU A 403 -12.09 -10.11 1.64
C LEU A 403 -13.08 -9.08 2.19
N LYS A 404 -13.83 -8.39 1.31
CA LYS A 404 -14.92 -7.51 1.74
C LYS A 404 -16.00 -8.26 2.52
N ILE A 405 -16.31 -9.50 2.16
CA ILE A 405 -17.28 -10.34 2.91
C ILE A 405 -16.74 -10.64 4.32
N HIS A 406 -15.44 -10.90 4.47
CA HIS A 406 -14.83 -11.04 5.79
C HIS A 406 -14.99 -9.79 6.64
N ASP A 407 -14.75 -8.62 6.05
CA ASP A 407 -14.85 -7.34 6.77
C ASP A 407 -16.31 -7.00 7.11
N MET A 408 -17.25 -7.28 6.20
CA MET A 408 -18.69 -7.18 6.48
C MET A 408 -19.13 -8.11 7.61
N ASN A 409 -18.67 -9.36 7.62
CA ASN A 409 -18.96 -10.29 8.71
C ASN A 409 -18.32 -9.85 10.03
N ARG A 410 -17.14 -9.22 10.00
CA ARG A 410 -16.50 -8.63 11.18
C ARG A 410 -17.35 -7.52 11.77
N ILE A 411 -17.87 -6.61 10.93
CA ILE A 411 -18.70 -5.48 11.34
C ILE A 411 -20.11 -5.93 11.79
N ALA A 412 -20.68 -6.94 11.13
CA ALA A 412 -22.02 -7.43 11.43
C ALA A 412 -22.09 -8.27 12.73
N LYS A 413 -20.95 -8.70 13.29
CA LYS A 413 -20.94 -9.48 14.54
C LYS A 413 -21.48 -8.62 15.69
N PRO A 414 -22.51 -9.09 16.43
CA PRO A 414 -23.01 -8.36 17.57
C PRO A 414 -21.93 -8.27 18.66
N LYS A 415 -21.89 -7.13 19.34
CA LYS A 415 -20.96 -6.88 20.45
C LYS A 415 -21.08 -8.00 21.50
N PRO A 416 -19.98 -8.67 21.89
CA PRO A 416 -20.00 -9.66 22.95
C PRO A 416 -20.52 -9.05 24.26
N VAL A 417 -21.28 -9.81 25.05
CA VAL A 417 -21.81 -9.29 26.32
C VAL A 417 -21.11 -9.94 27.52
N LYS A 418 -20.34 -9.13 28.25
CA LYS A 418 -19.57 -9.59 29.41
C LYS A 418 -20.40 -9.65 30.70
N CYS A 419 -19.88 -10.41 31.67
CA CYS A 419 -20.37 -10.45 33.04
C CYS A 419 -20.33 -9.04 33.68
N HIS A 420 -21.34 -8.69 34.48
CA HIS A 420 -21.40 -7.39 35.18
C HIS A 420 -20.45 -7.32 36.39
N ASN A 421 -19.78 -8.42 36.75
CA ASN A 421 -18.68 -8.36 37.71
C ASN A 421 -17.45 -7.76 37.03
N VAL A 422 -17.00 -6.60 37.50
CA VAL A 422 -15.89 -5.82 36.92
C VAL A 422 -14.58 -6.60 36.90
N ASN A 423 -14.39 -7.52 37.85
CA ASN A 423 -13.20 -8.37 37.94
C ASN A 423 -13.28 -9.61 37.03
N CYS A 424 -14.42 -9.86 36.37
CA CYS A 424 -14.66 -11.04 35.58
C CYS A 424 -14.55 -10.76 34.08
N ILE A 425 -13.94 -11.68 33.35
CA ILE A 425 -13.81 -11.61 31.89
C ILE A 425 -14.81 -12.51 31.16
N HIS A 426 -15.56 -13.35 31.88
CA HIS A 426 -16.48 -14.31 31.28
C HIS A 426 -17.70 -13.65 30.63
N THR A 427 -18.29 -14.35 29.66
CA THR A 427 -19.56 -13.96 29.04
C THR A 427 -20.67 -14.09 30.08
N ARG A 428 -21.63 -13.16 30.09
CA ARG A 428 -22.77 -13.27 31.01
C ARG A 428 -23.61 -14.51 30.69
N SER A 429 -24.21 -15.14 31.69
CA SER A 429 -25.23 -16.16 31.49
C SER A 429 -26.63 -15.55 31.54
N VAL A 430 -27.65 -16.37 31.26
CA VAL A 430 -29.04 -15.93 31.26
C VAL A 430 -29.54 -15.85 32.70
N ASN A 431 -29.31 -14.72 33.36
CA ASN A 431 -29.86 -14.41 34.68
C ASN A 431 -30.19 -12.93 34.84
N GLU A 432 -31.04 -12.61 35.82
CA GLU A 432 -31.57 -11.26 36.08
C GLU A 432 -30.52 -10.25 36.56
N TYR A 433 -29.32 -10.73 36.91
CA TYR A 433 -28.22 -9.90 37.42
C TYR A 433 -27.09 -9.75 36.39
N ALA A 434 -27.26 -10.36 35.20
CA ALA A 434 -26.30 -10.39 34.10
C ALA A 434 -24.85 -10.79 34.52
N LEU A 435 -24.76 -11.71 35.48
CA LEU A 435 -23.52 -12.34 35.93
C LEU A 435 -23.25 -13.63 35.12
N CYS A 436 -22.02 -14.14 35.13
CA CYS A 436 -21.75 -15.51 34.66
C CYS A 436 -22.06 -16.54 35.76
N ASP A 437 -22.17 -17.82 35.37
CA ASP A 437 -22.51 -18.90 36.31
C ASP A 437 -21.53 -19.03 37.47
N ILE A 438 -20.25 -18.75 37.24
CA ILE A 438 -19.19 -18.78 38.27
C ILE A 438 -19.38 -17.64 39.28
N CYS A 439 -19.70 -16.43 38.81
CA CYS A 439 -19.88 -15.27 39.68
C CYS A 439 -21.20 -15.34 40.47
N PHE A 440 -22.25 -15.87 39.84
CA PHE A 440 -23.58 -15.98 40.41
C PHE A 440 -23.78 -17.22 41.31
N GLY A 441 -23.03 -18.31 41.07
CA GLY A 441 -23.15 -19.57 41.82
C GLY A 441 -23.19 -19.41 43.35
N PRO A 442 -22.28 -18.64 43.98
CA PRO A 442 -22.29 -18.45 45.43
C PRO A 442 -23.53 -17.73 45.99
N SER A 443 -24.20 -16.93 45.17
CA SER A 443 -25.45 -16.24 45.54
C SER A 443 -26.70 -17.08 45.25
N TYR A 444 -26.59 -18.10 44.40
CA TYR A 444 -27.73 -18.90 43.97
C TYR A 444 -28.47 -19.57 45.14
N SER A 445 -29.80 -19.52 45.08
CA SER A 445 -30.71 -20.17 46.02
C SER A 445 -31.82 -20.85 45.25
N SER A 446 -32.15 -22.08 45.60
CA SER A 446 -33.41 -22.70 45.19
C SER A 446 -34.60 -22.26 46.05
N VAL A 447 -34.35 -21.55 47.17
CA VAL A 447 -35.41 -21.07 48.08
C VAL A 447 -36.09 -19.83 47.49
N TYR A 448 -37.42 -19.88 47.36
CA TYR A 448 -38.26 -18.76 46.92
C TYR A 448 -38.09 -17.53 47.83
N ASP A 449 -37.70 -16.39 47.24
CA ASP A 449 -37.43 -15.12 47.91
C ASP A 449 -38.01 -13.95 47.08
N PRO A 450 -39.33 -13.69 47.17
CA PRO A 450 -40.01 -12.71 46.33
C PRO A 450 -39.59 -11.26 46.61
N ASP A 451 -39.10 -10.97 47.83
CA ASP A 451 -38.67 -9.64 48.26
C ASP A 451 -37.15 -9.42 48.10
N TYR A 452 -36.41 -10.43 47.60
CA TYR A 452 -34.95 -10.44 47.42
C TYR A 452 -34.15 -10.11 48.70
N THR A 453 -34.75 -10.25 49.87
CA THR A 453 -34.15 -9.89 51.16
C THR A 453 -33.03 -10.84 51.56
N LYS A 454 -33.20 -12.14 51.30
CA LYS A 454 -32.18 -13.16 51.56
C LYS A 454 -31.05 -13.05 50.56
N LEU A 455 -31.37 -12.73 49.30
CA LEU A 455 -30.35 -12.47 48.28
C LEU A 455 -29.48 -11.25 48.65
N LYS A 456 -30.11 -10.13 49.03
CA LYS A 456 -29.41 -8.93 49.54
C LYS A 456 -28.48 -9.28 50.69
N SER A 457 -28.96 -10.05 51.66
CA SER A 457 -28.16 -10.48 52.82
C SER A 457 -26.95 -11.33 52.42
N ARG A 458 -27.05 -12.14 51.35
CA ARG A 458 -25.91 -12.94 50.82
C ARG A 458 -24.86 -12.06 50.14
N PHE A 459 -25.28 -11.09 49.34
CA PHE A 459 -24.36 -10.14 48.73
C PHE A 459 -23.66 -9.28 49.77
N GLU A 460 -24.41 -8.76 50.75
CA GLU A 460 -23.86 -8.01 51.89
C GLU A 460 -22.82 -8.84 52.65
N ARG A 461 -23.15 -10.09 53.00
CA ARG A 461 -22.22 -11.02 53.66
C ARG A 461 -20.96 -11.25 52.82
N ARG A 462 -21.09 -11.40 51.50
CA ARG A 462 -19.94 -11.61 50.60
C ARG A 462 -19.02 -10.39 50.60
N TYR A 463 -19.56 -9.18 50.43
CA TYR A 463 -18.77 -7.96 50.48
C TYR A 463 -18.14 -7.73 51.86
N MET A 464 -18.87 -8.00 52.94
CA MET A 464 -18.33 -7.92 54.30
C MET A 464 -17.12 -8.84 54.50
N ILE A 465 -17.18 -10.08 53.99
CA ILE A 465 -16.04 -11.01 54.06
C ILE A 465 -14.85 -10.45 53.25
N GLN A 466 -15.07 -9.96 52.03
CA GLN A 466 -14.00 -9.39 51.19
C GLN A 466 -13.32 -8.17 51.85
N ALA A 467 -14.11 -7.29 52.45
CA ALA A 467 -13.64 -6.03 53.02
C ALA A 467 -13.08 -6.15 54.46
N THR A 468 -13.32 -7.26 55.16
CA THR A 468 -12.79 -7.46 56.54
C THR A 468 -11.72 -8.54 56.59
N ARG A 469 -12.08 -9.77 56.21
CA ARG A 469 -11.19 -10.94 56.24
C ARG A 469 -10.35 -11.05 54.97
N GLY A 470 -10.91 -10.60 53.84
CA GLY A 470 -10.34 -10.83 52.52
C GLY A 470 -10.61 -12.24 51.99
N CYS A 471 -10.28 -12.48 50.72
CA CYS A 471 -10.42 -13.79 50.09
C CYS A 471 -9.29 -14.77 50.45
N GLY A 472 -8.20 -14.27 51.06
CA GLY A 472 -7.03 -15.07 51.46
C GLY A 472 -5.98 -15.26 50.36
N SER A 473 -6.25 -14.80 49.14
CA SER A 473 -5.34 -14.97 48.01
C SER A 473 -4.38 -13.79 47.83
N SER A 474 -3.08 -14.07 47.72
CA SER A 474 -2.03 -13.05 47.48
C SER A 474 -2.05 -12.45 46.08
N TRP A 475 -2.61 -13.18 45.11
CA TRP A 475 -2.76 -12.74 43.72
C TRP A 475 -4.05 -11.94 43.48
N CYS A 476 -4.88 -11.72 44.50
CA CYS A 476 -6.11 -10.95 44.35
C CYS A 476 -5.80 -9.49 43.95
N LYS A 477 -6.51 -8.96 42.95
CA LYS A 477 -6.39 -7.56 42.52
C LYS A 477 -7.70 -6.77 42.63
N ASN A 478 -8.68 -7.30 43.37
CA ASN A 478 -9.95 -6.63 43.58
C ASN A 478 -9.81 -5.48 44.60
N LEU A 479 -10.18 -4.26 44.19
CA LEU A 479 -10.17 -3.06 45.03
C LEU A 479 -11.09 -3.18 46.25
N GLU A 480 -12.17 -3.97 46.15
CA GLU A 480 -13.11 -4.22 47.25
C GLU A 480 -12.72 -5.40 48.13
N CYS A 481 -11.45 -5.83 48.08
CA CYS A 481 -10.93 -6.92 48.90
C CYS A 481 -9.64 -6.52 49.62
N VAL A 482 -9.60 -6.72 50.94
CA VAL A 482 -8.41 -6.44 51.77
C VAL A 482 -7.22 -7.30 51.40
N SER A 483 -7.45 -8.54 50.91
CA SER A 483 -6.37 -9.42 50.45
C SER A 483 -5.64 -8.88 49.22
N SER A 484 -6.19 -7.91 48.49
CA SER A 484 -5.51 -7.31 47.34
C SER A 484 -4.32 -6.42 47.72
N GLY A 485 -4.31 -5.89 48.95
CA GLY A 485 -3.34 -4.90 49.39
C GLY A 485 -3.43 -3.54 48.68
N LEU A 486 -4.47 -3.31 47.85
CA LEU A 486 -4.63 -2.08 47.05
C LEU A 486 -5.37 -0.95 47.80
N LYS A 487 -6.19 -1.27 48.81
CA LYS A 487 -6.84 -0.29 49.70
C LYS A 487 -6.35 -0.46 51.15
N SER A 488 -6.24 0.65 51.88
CA SER A 488 -5.95 0.64 53.32
C SER A 488 -7.10 0.02 54.13
N ARG A 489 -6.79 -0.51 55.32
CA ARG A 489 -7.83 -1.04 56.21
C ARG A 489 -8.61 0.11 56.85
N ASP A 490 -9.86 0.25 56.44
CA ASP A 490 -10.80 1.19 57.04
C ASP A 490 -11.46 0.62 58.31
N PRO A 491 -11.92 1.48 59.25
CA PRO A 491 -12.76 1.08 60.36
C PRO A 491 -14.03 0.37 59.89
N ILE A 492 -14.50 -0.62 60.65
CA ILE A 492 -15.67 -1.45 60.31
C ILE A 492 -16.94 -0.62 60.05
N SER A 493 -17.11 0.51 60.75
CA SER A 493 -18.24 1.44 60.54
C SER A 493 -18.25 2.03 59.12
N ASN A 494 -17.08 2.37 58.59
CA ASN A 494 -16.93 2.95 57.26
C ASN A 494 -17.12 1.88 56.19
N VAL A 495 -16.63 0.66 56.44
CA VAL A 495 -16.83 -0.50 55.56
C VAL A 495 -18.32 -0.84 55.40
N LEU A 496 -19.08 -0.86 56.51
CA LEU A 496 -20.53 -1.10 56.48
C LEU A 496 -21.26 -0.01 55.69
N GLY A 497 -20.90 1.27 55.92
CA GLY A 497 -21.46 2.39 55.17
C GLY A 497 -21.20 2.28 53.67
N HIS A 498 -19.97 1.95 53.27
CA HIS A 498 -19.59 1.76 51.86
C HIS A 498 -20.36 0.61 51.20
N ILE A 499 -20.49 -0.53 51.88
CA ILE A 499 -21.23 -1.68 51.33
C ILE A 499 -22.70 -1.34 51.13
N GLN A 500 -23.34 -0.70 52.12
CA GLN A 500 -24.78 -0.43 52.06
C GLN A 500 -25.15 0.72 51.11
N ASN A 501 -24.33 1.77 51.07
CA ASN A 501 -24.64 2.99 50.32
C ASN A 501 -24.03 2.99 48.90
N ASP A 502 -22.91 2.30 48.69
CA ASP A 502 -22.19 2.34 47.41
C ASP A 502 -22.24 1.02 46.65
N LEU A 503 -22.04 -0.14 47.29
CA LEU A 503 -21.96 -1.42 46.57
C LEU A 503 -23.32 -2.09 46.36
N LEU A 504 -24.18 -2.13 47.39
CA LEU A 504 -25.50 -2.75 47.27
C LEU A 504 -26.46 -1.91 46.43
N THR A 505 -26.30 -0.59 46.39
CA THR A 505 -27.14 0.31 45.57
C THR A 505 -26.98 0.04 44.07
N GLN A 506 -25.91 -0.63 43.64
CA GLN A 506 -25.59 -0.95 42.24
C GLN A 506 -26.16 -2.31 41.80
N ILE A 507 -26.81 -3.06 42.69
CA ILE A 507 -27.36 -4.37 42.39
C ILE A 507 -28.81 -4.20 41.92
N PRO A 508 -29.22 -4.81 40.80
CA PRO A 508 -30.56 -4.62 40.27
C PRO A 508 -31.59 -5.40 41.10
N PHE A 509 -32.80 -4.85 41.18
CA PHE A 509 -34.00 -5.49 41.77
C PHE A 509 -33.97 -5.75 43.29
N ILE A 510 -32.87 -5.48 43.98
CA ILE A 510 -32.84 -5.57 45.46
C ILE A 510 -33.39 -4.30 46.12
N PRO A 511 -33.87 -4.36 47.38
CA PRO A 511 -34.33 -3.18 48.10
C PRO A 511 -33.23 -2.11 48.26
N GLY A 512 -33.43 -0.97 47.58
CA GLY A 512 -32.48 0.16 47.53
C GLY A 512 -31.48 0.11 46.37
N GLY A 513 -31.62 -0.85 45.45
CA GLY A 513 -30.73 -1.04 44.30
C GLY A 513 -31.18 -0.30 43.02
N VAL A 514 -30.35 -0.41 41.97
CA VAL A 514 -30.66 0.13 40.64
C VAL A 514 -31.90 -0.53 40.03
N ARG A 515 -32.62 0.23 39.21
CA ARG A 515 -33.85 -0.22 38.54
C ARG A 515 -33.59 -0.91 37.19
N SER A 516 -32.39 -0.77 36.65
CA SER A 516 -31.98 -1.30 35.35
C SER A 516 -30.80 -2.24 35.50
N GLN A 517 -30.75 -3.27 34.66
CA GLN A 517 -29.57 -4.15 34.56
C GLN A 517 -28.38 -3.44 33.91
N GLN A 518 -28.60 -2.43 33.07
CA GLN A 518 -27.52 -1.79 32.29
C GLN A 518 -26.55 -0.98 33.17
N ASP A 519 -27.05 -0.41 34.26
CA ASP A 519 -26.25 0.38 35.21
C ASP A 519 -25.68 -0.48 36.35
N ALA A 520 -25.98 -1.78 36.35
CA ALA A 520 -25.56 -2.67 37.42
C ALA A 520 -24.08 -3.04 37.28
N TRP A 521 -23.38 -3.09 38.40
CA TRP A 521 -22.03 -3.66 38.43
C TRP A 521 -21.76 -4.34 39.77
N PHE A 522 -20.84 -5.29 39.74
CA PHE A 522 -20.42 -6.06 40.91
C PHE A 522 -18.90 -6.06 41.02
N ALA A 523 -18.37 -6.12 42.24
CA ALA A 523 -16.92 -6.23 42.49
C ALA A 523 -16.62 -7.46 43.35
N PHE A 524 -16.99 -8.64 42.82
CA PHE A 524 -16.72 -9.90 43.50
C PHE A 524 -15.32 -10.41 43.20
N CYS A 525 -14.68 -11.02 44.19
CA CYS A 525 -13.43 -11.74 43.98
C CYS A 525 -13.65 -12.91 43.02
N VAL A 526 -12.69 -13.09 42.13
CA VAL A 526 -12.62 -14.17 41.13
C VAL A 526 -11.40 -15.06 41.41
N ASP A 527 -11.24 -16.13 40.63
CA ASP A 527 -10.13 -17.06 40.73
C ASP A 527 -8.83 -16.50 40.11
N GLU A 528 -7.73 -17.23 40.26
CA GLU A 528 -6.40 -16.83 39.79
C GLU A 528 -6.37 -16.66 38.26
N THR A 529 -7.03 -17.58 37.54
CA THR A 529 -7.03 -17.56 36.08
C THR A 529 -7.78 -16.35 35.53
N ALA A 530 -8.95 -16.01 36.09
CA ALA A 530 -9.68 -14.81 35.73
C ALA A 530 -8.93 -13.54 36.14
N THR A 531 -8.26 -13.52 37.28
CA THR A 531 -7.48 -12.35 37.74
C THR A 531 -6.30 -12.08 36.79
N ARG A 532 -5.56 -13.12 36.40
CA ARG A 532 -4.46 -13.00 35.43
C ARG A 532 -4.95 -12.60 34.04
N LYS A 533 -6.09 -13.13 33.61
CA LYS A 533 -6.74 -12.73 32.36
C LYS A 533 -7.23 -11.29 32.38
N LYS A 534 -7.81 -10.85 33.50
CA LYS A 534 -8.27 -9.48 33.68
C LYS A 534 -7.12 -8.49 33.62
N PHE A 535 -5.96 -8.81 34.22
CA PHE A 535 -4.77 -7.99 34.10
C PHE A 535 -4.33 -7.78 32.64
N MET A 536 -4.35 -8.83 31.81
CA MET A 536 -4.05 -8.68 30.37
C MET A 536 -5.09 -7.84 29.63
N VAL A 537 -6.38 -7.99 29.98
CA VAL A 537 -7.44 -7.14 29.42
C VAL A 537 -7.18 -5.69 29.75
N ASP A 538 -6.83 -5.37 31.00
CA ASP A 538 -6.57 -4.01 31.46
C ASP A 538 -5.35 -3.40 30.76
N LEU A 539 -4.27 -4.19 30.57
CA LEU A 539 -3.09 -3.77 29.84
C LEU A 539 -3.41 -3.38 28.37
N ILE A 540 -4.23 -4.17 27.68
CA ILE A 540 -4.62 -3.87 26.28
C ILE A 540 -5.63 -2.72 26.22
N LEU A 541 -6.47 -2.59 27.25
CA LEU A 541 -7.46 -1.53 27.33
C LEU A 541 -6.83 -0.12 27.44
N GLU A 542 -5.63 0.00 28.03
CA GLU A 542 -4.86 1.24 28.10
C GLU A 542 -4.51 1.83 26.71
N GLU A 543 -4.56 1.02 25.64
CA GLU A 543 -4.29 1.49 24.27
C GLU A 543 -5.50 2.15 23.60
N HIS A 544 -6.70 2.06 24.20
CA HIS A 544 -7.94 2.72 23.75
C HIS A 544 -8.39 2.41 22.31
N GLN A 545 -7.96 1.29 21.72
CA GLN A 545 -8.32 0.94 20.33
C GLN A 545 -9.61 0.11 20.21
N TYR A 546 -9.89 -0.72 21.22
CA TYR A 546 -10.98 -1.69 21.21
C TYR A 546 -11.81 -1.59 22.49
N GLU A 547 -13.10 -1.88 22.39
CA GLU A 547 -13.97 -1.95 23.57
C GLU A 547 -13.62 -3.16 24.45
N THR A 548 -13.87 -3.02 25.77
CA THR A 548 -13.51 -4.03 26.78
C THR A 548 -14.06 -5.42 26.47
N GLU A 549 -15.24 -5.49 25.85
CA GLU A 549 -15.98 -6.71 25.56
C GLU A 549 -15.26 -7.54 24.49
N TRP A 550 -14.72 -6.89 23.46
CA TRP A 550 -13.93 -7.54 22.43
C TRP A 550 -12.61 -8.06 22.97
N ILE A 551 -11.94 -7.28 23.82
CA ILE A 551 -10.68 -7.68 24.46
C ILE A 551 -10.91 -8.91 25.36
N CYS A 552 -11.98 -8.91 26.16
CA CYS A 552 -12.35 -10.06 26.98
C CYS A 552 -12.60 -11.32 26.13
N GLU A 553 -13.21 -11.19 24.95
CA GLU A 553 -13.46 -12.33 24.07
C GLU A 553 -12.18 -12.86 23.42
N ALA A 554 -11.29 -11.95 22.99
CA ALA A 554 -9.99 -12.30 22.43
C ALA A 554 -9.12 -13.10 23.42
N VAL A 555 -9.08 -12.66 24.68
CA VAL A 555 -8.33 -13.33 25.77
C VAL A 555 -8.87 -14.73 26.07
N LYS A 556 -10.17 -14.97 25.89
CA LYS A 556 -10.73 -16.34 26.03
C LYS A 556 -10.29 -17.24 24.89
N HIS A 557 -10.26 -16.73 23.67
CA HIS A 557 -10.01 -17.54 22.48
C HIS A 557 -8.52 -17.92 22.34
N ARG A 558 -7.60 -17.00 22.64
CA ARG A 558 -6.16 -17.25 22.55
C ARG A 558 -5.57 -17.88 23.82
N GLY A 559 -6.19 -17.67 24.98
CA GLY A 559 -5.63 -18.09 26.26
C GLY A 559 -4.46 -17.22 26.69
N ILE A 560 -3.86 -17.54 27.84
CA ILE A 560 -2.64 -16.88 28.35
C ILE A 560 -1.67 -17.97 28.75
N GLY A 561 -0.53 -18.03 28.07
CA GLY A 561 0.56 -18.93 28.41
C GLY A 561 1.40 -18.38 29.57
N SER A 562 2.44 -17.61 29.23
CA SER A 562 3.40 -17.04 30.20
C SER A 562 2.99 -15.64 30.70
N GLY A 563 1.99 -15.00 30.09
CA GLY A 563 1.58 -13.63 30.38
C GLY A 563 2.57 -12.59 29.84
N GLY A 564 3.31 -12.97 28.79
CA GLY A 564 4.36 -12.16 28.18
C GLY A 564 3.90 -11.40 26.92
N ALA A 565 4.86 -10.78 26.24
CA ALA A 565 4.61 -9.99 25.03
C ALA A 565 4.01 -10.81 23.85
N GLU A 566 4.35 -12.09 23.76
CA GLU A 566 3.83 -13.01 22.75
C GLU A 566 2.31 -13.23 22.89
N ASP A 567 1.83 -13.37 24.13
CA ASP A 567 0.39 -13.47 24.40
C ASP A 567 -0.33 -12.18 23.98
N VAL A 568 0.27 -11.01 24.25
CA VAL A 568 -0.28 -9.71 23.83
C VAL A 568 -0.37 -9.62 22.30
N ALA A 569 0.69 -9.98 21.58
CA ALA A 569 0.71 -9.95 20.13
C ALA A 569 -0.35 -10.89 19.52
N SER A 570 -0.50 -12.10 20.06
CA SER A 570 -1.50 -13.07 19.63
C SER A 570 -2.95 -12.58 19.84
N ILE A 571 -3.20 -11.94 20.99
CA ILE A 571 -4.51 -11.34 21.31
C ILE A 571 -4.79 -10.16 20.35
N LYS A 572 -3.81 -9.29 20.09
CA LYS A 572 -3.95 -8.17 19.15
C LYS A 572 -4.20 -8.62 17.71
N GLY A 573 -3.51 -9.66 17.26
CA GLY A 573 -3.76 -10.26 15.95
C GLY A 573 -5.19 -10.78 15.81
N TRP A 574 -5.74 -11.40 16.87
CA TRP A 574 -7.14 -11.81 16.85
C TRP A 574 -8.10 -10.62 16.82
N LEU A 575 -7.81 -9.54 17.56
CA LEU A 575 -8.63 -8.33 17.62
C LEU A 575 -8.68 -7.60 16.27
N SER A 576 -7.57 -7.48 15.53
CA SER A 576 -7.56 -6.83 14.22
C SER A 576 -8.43 -7.57 13.18
N GLU A 577 -8.50 -8.90 13.30
CA GLU A 577 -9.26 -9.75 12.39
C GLU A 577 -10.74 -9.88 12.76
N ASN A 578 -11.09 -9.85 14.06
CA ASN A 578 -12.42 -10.23 14.53
C ASN A 578 -13.20 -9.13 15.26
N ALA A 579 -12.52 -8.10 15.77
CA ALA A 579 -13.16 -7.03 16.53
C ALA A 579 -13.29 -5.75 15.70
N ILE A 580 -14.23 -4.90 16.12
CA ILE A 580 -14.46 -3.58 15.53
C ILE A 580 -13.72 -2.55 16.36
N LYS A 581 -12.97 -1.67 15.71
CA LYS A 581 -12.29 -0.55 16.39
C LYS A 581 -13.30 0.49 16.84
N ILE A 582 -13.01 1.19 17.93
CA ILE A 582 -13.90 2.25 18.47
C ILE A 582 -14.11 3.37 17.43
N GLU A 583 -13.10 3.68 16.63
CA GLU A 583 -13.20 4.69 15.56
C GLU A 583 -14.11 4.24 14.42
N GLU A 584 -14.04 2.95 14.02
CA GLU A 584 -14.87 2.38 12.96
C GLU A 584 -16.36 2.31 13.36
N GLN A 585 -16.67 2.19 14.65
CA GLN A 585 -18.05 2.21 15.16
C GLN A 585 -18.73 3.59 15.10
N LYS A 586 -17.96 4.70 15.03
CA LYS A 586 -18.52 6.06 15.03
C LYS A 586 -18.86 6.59 13.64
N SER A 587 -18.39 5.91 12.58
CA SER A 587 -18.55 6.31 11.19
C SER A 587 -19.64 5.53 10.43
N GLY A 588 -20.28 4.56 11.07
CA GLY A 588 -21.49 3.88 10.58
C GLY A 588 -22.71 4.32 11.40
#